data_AF-A0A6G6KF68-F1
#
_entry.id   AF-A0A6G6KF68-F1
#
_cell.length_a   1.000
_cell.length_b   1.000
_cell.length_c   1.000
_cell.angle_alpha   90.00
_cell.angle_beta   90.00
_cell.angle_gamma   90.00
#
_symmetry.space_group_name_H-M   'P 1'
#
loop_
_entity.id
_entity.type
_entity.pdbx_description
1 polymer ?
#
loop_
_entity_poly.entity_id
_entity_poly.type
_entity_poly.pdbx_seq_one_letter_code
_entity_poly.pdbx_strand_id
1 'polypeptide(L)'
;MNGGLGETIANGMADSLKARLMAGSGSGQPATPPRPKDGPPHFLVAYAGQGGRQIQELSKADLSTDLRTPENRRHGGGYYRTSLDDARRAMAQAAALGKKFDILALCWMQGEANGGPTGGIKPTRWDDEIPRVQGLEWYRDQLIAYRKQWSDDLRGITGQKNEIPMFTYQTLGPAGEAQLMATDKDPHIHMVGTHYAMASAINSRRPGGIYGDPIHLSADAERWLGQQFGKVIFEVTHRNAEWTPLRPTKATVEPSRASVLVEFHVPHPPLVLDETFLPRQENVMNGGYASLHGFQLRDDKGVAYPITKLEVEGATRVRMHFANPLPAGGKYAINYGHPNAGELGAIAAFRQGPSVEGQPTMEMILEGDLSKRLKSLTDEGVFFVTNTLTGRAVTRVPIRKVRYESGDTFLQFETRELRNGVAFNAGQTVVAQRPFTYGNLRDSDDSSAMTAQVFGDEGYGTRAGQPYPLWNWCVLFSGFPVEE
;
A
#
# COMPACT_ATOMS: atom_id res chain seq x y z
N MET A 1 19.21 12.21 2.36
CA MET A 1 18.54 11.13 3.09
C MET A 1 19.47 9.93 3.11
N ASN A 2 20.00 9.57 4.27
CA ASN A 2 20.61 8.26 4.47
C ASN A 2 19.46 7.35 4.90
N GLY A 3 19.05 6.41 4.04
CA GLY A 3 18.08 5.39 4.45
C GLY A 3 18.55 4.77 5.77
N GLY A 4 17.64 4.66 6.75
CA GLY A 4 17.95 4.26 8.13
C GLY A 4 18.95 3.10 8.20
N LEU A 5 19.98 3.25 9.03
CA LEU A 5 21.02 2.26 9.20
C LEU A 5 20.46 1.04 9.97
N GLY A 6 20.31 -0.09 9.28
CA GLY A 6 20.20 -1.41 9.92
C GLY A 6 18.81 -1.83 10.41
N GLU A 7 17.75 -1.10 10.08
CA GLU A 7 16.43 -1.32 10.63
C GLU A 7 15.43 -1.76 9.54
N THR A 8 14.73 -2.86 9.78
CA THR A 8 13.90 -3.55 8.78
C THR A 8 12.46 -3.74 9.25
N ILE A 9 11.60 -4.24 8.35
CA ILE A 9 10.26 -4.71 8.71
C ILE A 9 10.26 -5.74 9.85
N ALA A 10 11.30 -6.59 9.98
CA ALA A 10 11.37 -7.56 11.08
C ALA A 10 11.58 -6.88 12.42
N ASN A 11 12.38 -5.80 12.48
CA ASN A 11 12.55 -5.04 13.72
C ASN A 11 11.20 -4.42 14.13
N GLY A 12 10.49 -3.78 13.20
CA GLY A 12 9.14 -3.26 13.42
C GLY A 12 8.19 -4.31 13.98
N MET A 13 8.15 -5.48 13.35
CA MET A 13 7.28 -6.58 13.71
C MET A 13 7.63 -7.21 15.06
N ALA A 14 8.89 -7.59 15.27
CA ALA A 14 9.33 -8.26 16.48
C ALA A 14 9.22 -7.36 17.72
N ASP A 15 9.54 -6.07 17.59
CA ASP A 15 9.42 -5.12 18.71
C ASP A 15 7.96 -4.83 19.04
N SER A 16 7.11 -4.62 18.03
CA SER A 16 5.67 -4.42 18.21
C SER A 16 5.00 -5.61 18.90
N LEU A 17 5.34 -6.82 18.48
CA LEU A 17 4.81 -8.05 19.06
C LEU A 17 5.33 -8.27 20.48
N LYS A 18 6.63 -8.05 20.72
CA LYS A 18 7.24 -8.15 22.06
C LYS A 18 6.60 -7.15 23.02
N ALA A 19 6.41 -5.90 22.61
CA ALA A 19 5.81 -4.88 23.45
C ALA A 19 4.38 -5.27 23.86
N ARG A 20 3.57 -5.77 22.92
CA ARG A 20 2.19 -6.23 23.19
C ARG A 20 2.12 -7.43 24.12
N LEU A 21 3.02 -8.40 23.96
CA LEU A 21 3.12 -9.56 24.86
C LEU A 21 3.57 -9.18 26.27
N MET A 22 4.36 -8.11 26.38
CA MET A 22 4.89 -7.63 27.66
C MET A 22 3.99 -6.62 28.37
N ALA A 23 3.04 -6.00 27.67
CA ALA A 23 2.14 -4.98 28.22
C ALA A 23 1.22 -5.50 29.33
N GLY A 24 0.99 -6.82 29.43
CA GLY A 24 0.10 -7.42 30.42
C GLY A 24 -1.36 -6.96 30.28
N SER A 25 -2.26 -7.53 31.08
CA SER A 25 -3.66 -7.10 31.14
C SER A 25 -3.80 -5.74 31.83
N GLY A 26 -3.74 -4.68 31.04
CA GLY A 26 -4.20 -3.36 31.45
C GLY A 26 -5.72 -3.36 31.63
N SER A 27 -6.21 -2.62 32.64
CA SER A 27 -7.64 -2.47 32.89
C SER A 27 -8.34 -1.82 31.68
N GLY A 28 -9.24 -2.56 31.03
CA GLY A 28 -10.13 -2.02 29.97
C GLY A 28 -9.83 -2.49 28.54
N GLN A 29 -8.79 -3.29 28.30
CA GLN A 29 -8.61 -3.97 27.00
C GLN A 29 -9.13 -5.42 27.05
N PRO A 30 -9.63 -5.97 25.92
CA PRO A 30 -10.00 -7.38 25.85
C PRO A 30 -8.84 -8.25 26.33
N ALA A 31 -9.17 -9.37 26.99
CA ALA A 31 -8.23 -10.21 27.73
C ALA A 31 -6.93 -10.45 26.94
N THR A 32 -5.86 -9.72 27.28
CA THR A 32 -4.52 -10.00 26.79
C THR A 32 -4.01 -11.28 27.45
N PRO A 33 -3.21 -12.09 26.73
CA PRO A 33 -2.55 -13.24 27.35
C PRO A 33 -1.79 -12.82 28.60
N PRO A 34 -1.73 -13.67 29.64
CA PRO A 34 -0.88 -13.40 30.79
C PRO A 34 0.56 -13.20 30.34
N ARG A 35 1.23 -12.22 30.94
CA ARG A 35 2.63 -11.90 30.65
C ARG A 35 3.48 -13.18 30.75
N PRO A 36 4.36 -13.47 29.77
CA PRO A 36 5.24 -14.63 29.86
C PRO A 36 6.05 -14.62 31.17
N LYS A 37 6.03 -15.74 31.90
CA LYS A 37 6.76 -15.88 33.18
C LYS A 37 8.27 -15.96 33.01
N ASP A 38 8.72 -16.40 31.84
CA ASP A 38 10.14 -16.65 31.52
C ASP A 38 10.85 -15.45 30.87
N GLY A 39 10.27 -14.25 30.99
CA GLY A 39 10.79 -13.03 30.37
C GLY A 39 10.31 -12.82 28.92
N PRO A 40 10.84 -11.81 28.22
CA PRO A 40 10.39 -11.46 26.88
C PRO A 40 10.68 -12.59 25.88
N PRO A 41 9.76 -12.87 24.93
CA PRO A 41 9.98 -13.89 23.91
C PRO A 41 11.16 -13.53 22.99
N HIS A 42 11.85 -14.56 22.50
CA HIS A 42 12.87 -14.44 21.47
C HIS A 42 12.24 -14.76 20.12
N PHE A 43 12.24 -13.79 19.21
CA PHE A 43 11.76 -13.99 17.84
C PHE A 43 12.92 -14.28 16.90
N LEU A 44 12.78 -15.35 16.12
CA LEU A 44 13.59 -15.60 14.94
C LEU A 44 12.78 -15.15 13.73
N VAL A 45 13.36 -14.32 12.88
CA VAL A 45 12.75 -13.94 11.61
C VAL A 45 13.64 -14.43 10.47
N ALA A 46 13.05 -15.22 9.58
CA ALA A 46 13.72 -15.76 8.41
C ALA A 46 13.29 -15.00 7.15
N TYR A 47 14.25 -14.63 6.32
CA TYR A 47 14.01 -13.89 5.08
C TYR A 47 14.19 -14.80 3.88
N ALA A 48 13.07 -15.29 3.36
CA ALA A 48 13.02 -16.09 2.15
C ALA A 48 12.40 -15.31 0.97
N GLY A 49 12.60 -13.99 0.91
CA GLY A 49 12.10 -13.13 -0.16
C GLY A 49 13.17 -12.75 -1.19
N GLN A 50 12.75 -12.43 -2.41
CA GLN A 50 13.61 -11.82 -3.42
C GLN A 50 12.86 -10.75 -4.22
N GLY A 51 13.52 -9.62 -4.44
CA GLY A 51 12.98 -8.51 -5.23
C GLY A 51 12.68 -8.91 -6.67
N GLY A 52 11.61 -8.33 -7.23
CA GLY A 52 11.24 -8.47 -8.63
C GLY A 52 10.68 -9.84 -9.04
N ARG A 53 10.25 -10.67 -8.07
CA ARG A 53 9.71 -12.01 -8.32
C ARG A 53 8.20 -12.08 -8.37
N GLN A 54 7.71 -12.90 -9.30
CA GLN A 54 6.32 -13.32 -9.40
C GLN A 54 6.03 -14.51 -8.47
N ILE A 55 4.76 -14.71 -8.12
CA ILE A 55 4.36 -15.76 -7.17
C ILE A 55 4.85 -17.17 -7.54
N GLN A 56 4.90 -17.52 -8.83
CA GLN A 56 5.41 -18.82 -9.27
C GLN A 56 6.93 -18.97 -9.21
N GLU A 57 7.68 -17.86 -9.18
CA GLU A 57 9.13 -17.87 -8.95
C GLU A 57 9.46 -18.05 -7.45
N LEU A 58 8.51 -17.73 -6.56
CA LEU A 58 8.64 -17.90 -5.11
C LEU A 58 8.00 -19.20 -4.60
N SER A 59 7.18 -19.85 -5.43
CA SER A 59 6.51 -21.08 -5.06
C SER A 59 7.43 -22.29 -5.11
N LYS A 60 6.92 -23.45 -4.69
CA LYS A 60 7.59 -24.75 -4.86
C LYS A 60 7.92 -25.06 -6.33
N ALA A 61 7.22 -24.44 -7.28
CA ALA A 61 7.53 -24.56 -8.71
C ALA A 61 8.86 -23.90 -9.08
N ASP A 62 9.24 -22.83 -8.35
CA ASP A 62 10.51 -22.12 -8.48
C ASP A 62 10.93 -21.84 -9.93
N LEU A 63 10.09 -21.08 -10.63
CA LEU A 63 10.34 -20.70 -12.02
C LEU A 63 11.47 -19.68 -12.19
N SER A 64 12.18 -19.33 -11.12
CA SER A 64 13.27 -18.34 -11.13
C SER A 64 14.51 -18.81 -11.91
N THR A 65 14.61 -20.12 -12.17
CA THR A 65 15.68 -20.77 -12.95
C THR A 65 15.29 -21.06 -14.41
N ASP A 66 14.04 -20.79 -14.82
CA ASP A 66 13.54 -21.13 -16.16
C ASP A 66 14.42 -20.51 -17.27
N LEU A 67 14.71 -21.29 -18.31
CA LEU A 67 15.57 -20.90 -19.43
C LEU A 67 15.00 -19.76 -20.28
N ARG A 68 13.70 -19.47 -20.19
CA ARG A 68 13.07 -18.31 -20.83
C ARG A 68 13.28 -17.02 -20.03
N THR A 69 13.63 -17.12 -18.75
CA THR A 69 13.97 -15.94 -17.93
C THR A 69 15.27 -15.32 -18.47
N PRO A 70 15.31 -13.99 -18.70
CA PRO A 70 16.54 -13.29 -19.05
C PRO A 70 17.66 -13.61 -18.06
N GLU A 71 18.89 -13.79 -18.55
CA GLU A 71 20.02 -14.24 -17.73
C GLU A 71 20.26 -13.35 -16.51
N ASN A 72 20.16 -12.03 -16.68
CA ASN A 72 20.30 -11.05 -15.58
C ASN A 72 19.20 -11.11 -14.51
N ARG A 73 18.14 -11.89 -14.74
CA ARG A 73 17.03 -12.15 -13.82
C ARG A 73 16.88 -13.63 -13.47
N ARG A 74 17.68 -14.50 -14.09
CA ARG A 74 17.72 -15.92 -13.75
C ARG A 74 18.65 -16.09 -12.57
N HIS A 75 18.16 -16.73 -11.52
CA HIS A 75 18.98 -16.99 -10.33
C HIS A 75 18.74 -18.43 -9.89
N GLY A 76 19.65 -18.97 -9.08
CA GLY A 76 19.66 -20.38 -8.67
C GLY A 76 18.49 -20.85 -7.79
N GLY A 77 17.36 -20.12 -7.76
CA GLY A 77 16.14 -20.51 -7.08
C GLY A 77 16.28 -20.82 -5.59
N GLY A 78 15.22 -21.39 -5.04
CA GLY A 78 15.22 -22.00 -3.74
C GLY A 78 14.75 -21.12 -2.60
N TYR A 79 13.96 -20.06 -2.82
CA TYR A 79 13.42 -19.26 -1.70
C TYR A 79 12.39 -20.02 -0.87
N TYR A 80 11.46 -20.71 -1.53
CA TYR A 80 10.59 -21.68 -0.87
C TYR A 80 11.41 -22.71 -0.08
N ARG A 81 12.40 -23.32 -0.74
CA ARG A 81 13.29 -24.30 -0.11
C ARG A 81 14.11 -23.71 1.04
N THR A 82 14.57 -22.47 0.91
CA THR A 82 15.33 -21.72 1.94
C THR A 82 14.47 -21.54 3.17
N SER A 83 13.18 -21.20 3.01
CA SER A 83 12.27 -21.11 4.16
C SER A 83 12.13 -22.45 4.91
N LEU A 84 12.11 -23.58 4.18
CA LEU A 84 12.07 -24.91 4.79
C LEU A 84 13.40 -25.25 5.49
N ASP A 85 14.53 -24.90 4.87
CA ASP A 85 15.85 -25.10 5.46
C ASP A 85 16.07 -24.22 6.70
N ASP A 86 15.55 -22.99 6.70
CA ASP A 86 15.53 -22.10 7.86
C ASP A 86 14.71 -22.69 9.00
N ALA A 87 13.54 -23.27 8.72
CA ALA A 87 12.73 -23.95 9.73
C ALA A 87 13.47 -25.16 10.33
N ARG A 88 14.17 -25.95 9.51
CA ARG A 88 15.01 -27.08 10.01
C ARG A 88 16.15 -26.58 10.89
N ARG A 89 16.85 -25.52 10.49
CA ARG A 89 17.92 -24.89 11.27
C ARG A 89 17.39 -24.35 12.60
N ALA A 90 16.23 -23.69 12.58
CA ALA A 90 15.59 -23.15 13.77
C ALA A 90 15.19 -24.26 14.76
N MET A 91 14.60 -25.35 14.27
CA MET A 91 14.28 -26.53 15.09
C MET A 91 15.52 -27.13 15.74
N ALA A 92 16.61 -27.33 14.98
CA ALA A 92 17.86 -27.86 15.50
C ALA A 92 18.46 -26.93 16.57
N GLN A 93 18.45 -25.61 16.32
CA GLN A 93 18.95 -24.62 17.27
C GLN A 93 18.12 -24.58 18.56
N ALA A 94 16.78 -24.62 18.44
CA ALA A 94 15.90 -24.64 19.60
C ALA A 94 16.12 -25.91 20.45
N ALA A 95 16.26 -27.07 19.81
CA ALA A 95 16.58 -28.32 20.49
C ALA A 95 17.93 -28.24 21.24
N ALA A 96 18.98 -27.70 20.60
CA ALA A 96 20.28 -27.49 21.24
C ALA A 96 20.23 -26.56 22.47
N LEU A 97 19.27 -25.63 22.49
CA LEU A 97 19.02 -24.72 23.61
C LEU A 97 18.03 -25.26 24.66
N GLY A 98 17.50 -26.48 24.47
CA GLY A 98 16.44 -27.03 25.33
C GLY A 98 15.13 -26.23 25.28
N LYS A 99 14.87 -25.54 24.16
CA LYS A 99 13.67 -24.73 23.93
C LYS A 99 12.72 -25.41 22.94
N LYS A 100 11.44 -25.05 23.02
CA LYS A 100 10.45 -25.38 21.98
C LYS A 100 10.48 -24.30 20.89
N PHE A 101 10.14 -24.70 19.67
CA PHE A 101 10.06 -23.80 18.53
C PHE A 101 8.73 -24.01 17.82
N ASP A 102 8.04 -22.91 17.57
CA ASP A 102 6.83 -22.84 16.74
C ASP A 102 6.97 -21.67 15.77
N ILE A 103 6.46 -21.86 14.55
CA ILE A 103 6.30 -20.77 13.58
C ILE A 103 4.94 -20.13 13.85
N LEU A 104 4.98 -18.86 14.27
CA LEU A 104 3.79 -18.11 14.65
C LEU A 104 3.04 -17.55 13.43
N ALA A 105 3.75 -17.13 12.40
CA ALA A 105 3.20 -16.39 11.27
C ALA A 105 4.03 -16.61 10.00
N LEU A 106 3.34 -16.71 8.86
CA LEU A 106 3.93 -16.53 7.53
C LEU A 106 3.70 -15.09 7.09
N CYS A 107 4.75 -14.35 6.73
CA CYS A 107 4.61 -12.98 6.24
C CYS A 107 4.78 -12.96 4.72
N TRP A 108 3.75 -12.51 4.00
CA TRP A 108 3.74 -12.42 2.55
C TRP A 108 3.76 -10.96 2.12
N MET A 109 4.86 -10.56 1.48
CA MET A 109 4.95 -9.27 0.82
C MET A 109 5.36 -9.45 -0.63
N GLN A 110 4.36 -9.60 -1.49
CA GLN A 110 4.57 -9.75 -2.92
C GLN A 110 3.26 -9.50 -3.66
N GLY A 111 3.39 -8.98 -4.88
CA GLY A 111 2.31 -8.92 -5.87
C GLY A 111 2.64 -7.97 -7.01
N GLU A 112 3.56 -7.04 -6.78
CA GLU A 112 4.01 -6.01 -7.71
C GLU A 112 4.42 -6.58 -9.06
N ALA A 113 5.23 -7.64 -9.05
CA ALA A 113 5.76 -8.26 -10.27
C ALA A 113 4.70 -9.04 -11.06
N ASN A 114 3.56 -9.36 -10.45
CA ASN A 114 2.42 -9.98 -11.12
C ASN A 114 1.47 -8.94 -11.73
N GLY A 115 1.63 -7.64 -11.47
CA GLY A 115 0.82 -6.60 -12.10
C GLY A 115 1.11 -6.47 -13.60
N GLY A 116 0.08 -6.62 -14.43
CA GLY A 116 0.18 -6.42 -15.86
C GLY A 116 -0.04 -4.97 -16.31
N PRO A 117 0.41 -4.60 -17.51
CA PRO A 117 0.36 -3.22 -18.02
C PRO A 117 -1.06 -2.71 -18.28
N THR A 118 -2.06 -3.59 -18.42
CA THR A 118 -3.47 -3.22 -18.63
C THR A 118 -4.32 -3.32 -17.36
N GLY A 119 -3.68 -3.61 -16.22
CA GLY A 119 -4.36 -3.75 -14.93
C GLY A 119 -4.88 -5.16 -14.65
N GLY A 120 -4.50 -6.14 -15.46
CA GLY A 120 -4.66 -7.57 -15.22
C GLY A 120 -3.47 -8.18 -14.47
N ILE A 121 -3.36 -9.51 -14.53
CA ILE A 121 -2.28 -10.26 -13.86
C ILE A 121 -1.41 -10.95 -14.89
N LYS A 122 -0.09 -10.80 -14.75
CA LYS A 122 0.94 -11.57 -15.45
C LYS A 122 1.32 -12.78 -14.59
N PRO A 123 0.94 -14.01 -14.96
CA PRO A 123 1.23 -15.20 -14.16
C PRO A 123 2.74 -15.45 -13.99
N THR A 124 3.44 -15.42 -15.12
CA THR A 124 4.89 -15.54 -15.24
C THR A 124 5.45 -14.41 -16.12
N ARG A 125 6.77 -14.45 -16.38
CA ARG A 125 7.46 -13.43 -17.19
C ARG A 125 7.19 -13.55 -18.68
N TRP A 126 6.77 -14.73 -19.13
CA TRP A 126 6.56 -15.07 -20.54
C TRP A 126 5.10 -15.31 -20.88
N ASP A 127 4.22 -15.47 -19.88
CA ASP A 127 2.80 -15.64 -20.13
C ASP A 127 2.13 -14.33 -20.55
N ASP A 128 1.04 -14.47 -21.30
CA ASP A 128 0.15 -13.37 -21.60
C ASP A 128 -0.51 -12.81 -20.33
N GLU A 129 -0.93 -11.55 -20.41
CA GLU A 129 -1.65 -10.93 -19.30
C GLU A 129 -3.05 -11.53 -19.23
N ILE A 130 -3.39 -12.12 -18.09
CA ILE A 130 -4.76 -12.54 -17.83
C ILE A 130 -5.60 -11.27 -17.59
N PRO A 131 -6.74 -11.09 -18.28
CA PRO A 131 -7.61 -9.95 -18.05
C PRO A 131 -8.03 -9.83 -16.59
N ARG A 132 -8.32 -8.59 -16.15
CA ARG A 132 -8.44 -8.24 -14.73
C ARG A 132 -9.25 -9.24 -13.90
N VAL A 133 -10.52 -9.48 -14.23
CA VAL A 133 -11.41 -10.33 -13.43
C VAL A 133 -10.81 -11.73 -13.23
N GLN A 134 -10.44 -12.40 -14.32
CA GLN A 134 -9.86 -13.75 -14.25
C GLN A 134 -8.47 -13.74 -13.60
N GLY A 135 -7.70 -12.67 -13.78
CA GLY A 135 -6.37 -12.51 -13.20
C GLY A 135 -6.42 -12.38 -11.68
N LEU A 136 -7.38 -11.61 -11.16
CA LEU A 136 -7.58 -11.46 -9.72
C LEU A 136 -7.94 -12.81 -9.08
N GLU A 137 -8.88 -13.55 -9.69
CA GLU A 137 -9.26 -14.89 -9.23
C GLU A 137 -8.08 -15.87 -9.29
N TRP A 138 -7.30 -15.82 -10.36
CA TRP A 138 -6.11 -16.65 -10.51
C TRP A 138 -5.10 -16.37 -9.39
N TYR A 139 -4.74 -15.10 -9.16
CA TYR A 139 -3.75 -14.75 -8.14
C TYR A 139 -4.26 -15.10 -6.74
N ARG A 140 -5.54 -14.84 -6.44
CA ARG A 140 -6.20 -15.27 -5.20
C ARG A 140 -5.99 -16.76 -4.97
N ASP A 141 -6.32 -17.58 -5.95
CA ASP A 141 -6.27 -19.03 -5.82
C ASP A 141 -4.82 -19.54 -5.73
N GLN A 142 -3.87 -18.90 -6.44
CA GLN A 142 -2.44 -19.18 -6.27
C GLN A 142 -1.94 -18.85 -4.87
N LEU A 143 -2.33 -17.71 -4.29
CA LEU A 143 -1.92 -17.32 -2.95
C LEU A 143 -2.47 -18.28 -1.89
N ILE A 144 -3.73 -18.69 -2.01
CA ILE A 144 -4.35 -19.70 -1.14
C ILE A 144 -3.63 -21.04 -1.24
N ALA A 145 -3.39 -21.52 -2.46
CA ALA A 145 -2.68 -22.78 -2.68
C ALA A 145 -1.24 -22.71 -2.13
N TYR A 146 -0.55 -21.59 -2.38
CA TYR A 146 0.80 -21.36 -1.89
C TYR A 146 0.85 -21.36 -0.36
N ARG A 147 -0.04 -20.63 0.32
CA ARG A 147 -0.14 -20.63 1.78
C ARG A 147 -0.37 -22.03 2.33
N LYS A 148 -1.34 -22.78 1.80
CA LYS A 148 -1.65 -24.15 2.23
C LYS A 148 -0.40 -25.04 2.15
N GLN A 149 0.21 -25.08 0.97
CA GLN A 149 1.42 -25.86 0.74
C GLN A 149 2.58 -25.44 1.65
N TRP A 150 2.77 -24.13 1.87
CA TRP A 150 3.82 -23.61 2.73
C TRP A 150 3.59 -23.97 4.21
N SER A 151 2.37 -23.78 4.70
CA SER A 151 1.97 -24.20 6.04
C SER A 151 2.14 -25.71 6.23
N ASP A 152 1.71 -26.53 5.27
CA ASP A 152 1.81 -27.99 5.36
C ASP A 152 3.25 -28.48 5.43
N ASP A 153 4.11 -28.01 4.51
CA ASP A 153 5.51 -28.42 4.47
C ASP A 153 6.26 -27.95 5.74
N LEU A 154 5.95 -26.76 6.27
CA LEU A 154 6.52 -26.26 7.51
C LEU A 154 6.02 -27.02 8.75
N ARG A 155 4.73 -27.36 8.83
CA ARG A 155 4.18 -28.22 9.90
C ARG A 155 4.79 -29.61 9.89
N GLY A 156 5.10 -30.14 8.71
CA GLY A 156 5.86 -31.39 8.56
C GLY A 156 7.25 -31.33 9.19
N ILE A 157 7.86 -30.14 9.28
CA ILE A 157 9.17 -29.91 9.88
C ILE A 157 9.06 -29.62 11.38
N THR A 158 8.12 -28.76 11.79
CA THR A 158 8.01 -28.29 13.19
C THR A 158 7.17 -29.23 14.07
N GLY A 159 6.29 -30.03 13.46
CA GLY A 159 5.33 -30.88 14.17
C GLY A 159 4.07 -30.17 14.66
N GLN A 160 3.93 -28.85 14.41
CA GLN A 160 2.75 -28.06 14.73
C GLN A 160 1.48 -28.66 14.12
N LYS A 161 0.37 -28.68 14.88
CA LYS A 161 -0.90 -29.31 14.45
C LYS A 161 -1.81 -28.34 13.69
N ASN A 162 -1.91 -27.12 14.17
CA ASN A 162 -2.75 -26.09 13.54
C ASN A 162 -2.05 -25.51 12.32
N GLU A 163 -2.82 -25.13 11.30
CA GLU A 163 -2.29 -24.39 10.15
C GLU A 163 -1.62 -23.09 10.61
N ILE A 164 -0.51 -22.75 9.94
CA ILE A 164 0.23 -21.52 10.24
C ILE A 164 -0.43 -20.38 9.45
N PRO A 165 -0.96 -19.34 10.11
CA PRO A 165 -1.62 -18.23 9.44
C PRO A 165 -0.62 -17.40 8.62
N MET A 166 -1.10 -16.89 7.49
CA MET A 166 -0.37 -15.95 6.64
C MET A 166 -0.92 -14.54 6.80
N PHE A 167 -0.01 -13.59 6.92
CA PHE A 167 -0.29 -12.17 6.99
C PHE A 167 0.25 -11.52 5.73
N THR A 168 -0.58 -10.74 5.06
CA THR A 168 -0.24 -9.97 3.87
C THR A 168 -0.62 -8.52 4.08
N TYR A 169 -0.14 -7.65 3.21
CA TYR A 169 -0.60 -6.27 3.07
C TYR A 169 -1.34 -6.15 1.74
N GLN A 170 -2.04 -5.04 1.52
CA GLN A 170 -2.55 -4.68 0.20
C GLN A 170 -1.42 -4.09 -0.64
N THR A 171 -0.79 -4.94 -1.43
CA THR A 171 0.21 -4.55 -2.43
C THR A 171 -0.38 -3.58 -3.44
N LEU A 172 0.46 -2.70 -4.00
CA LEU A 172 0.05 -1.81 -5.07
C LEU A 172 -0.33 -2.58 -6.34
N GLY A 173 -1.35 -2.10 -7.04
CA GLY A 173 -1.81 -2.69 -8.30
C GLY A 173 -2.81 -3.84 -8.10
N PRO A 174 -3.11 -4.61 -9.16
CA PRO A 174 -4.19 -5.59 -9.15
C PRO A 174 -4.00 -6.73 -8.13
N ALA A 175 -2.75 -7.13 -7.85
CA ALA A 175 -2.48 -8.16 -6.85
C ALA A 175 -2.98 -7.79 -5.43
N GLY A 176 -3.04 -6.48 -5.10
CA GLY A 176 -3.62 -5.98 -3.85
C GLY A 176 -5.07 -6.38 -3.63
N GLU A 177 -5.88 -6.28 -4.69
CA GLU A 177 -7.28 -6.68 -4.66
C GLU A 177 -7.43 -8.20 -4.56
N ALA A 178 -6.59 -8.95 -5.29
CA ALA A 178 -6.56 -10.40 -5.22
C ALA A 178 -6.14 -10.93 -3.84
N GLN A 179 -5.24 -10.22 -3.13
CA GLN A 179 -4.89 -10.52 -1.74
C GLN A 179 -6.10 -10.33 -0.82
N LEU A 180 -6.89 -9.26 -0.98
CA LEU A 180 -8.12 -9.07 -0.22
C LEU A 180 -9.12 -10.20 -0.51
N MET A 181 -9.31 -10.56 -1.79
CA MET A 181 -10.15 -11.72 -2.15
C MET A 181 -9.65 -13.04 -1.54
N ALA A 182 -8.34 -13.18 -1.30
CA ALA A 182 -7.78 -14.36 -0.65
C ALA A 182 -8.11 -14.38 0.84
N THR A 183 -8.06 -13.22 1.52
CA THR A 183 -8.51 -13.09 2.92
C THR A 183 -10.00 -13.41 3.10
N ASP A 184 -10.84 -13.09 2.11
CA ASP A 184 -12.27 -13.41 2.15
C ASP A 184 -12.56 -14.91 1.98
N LYS A 185 -11.67 -15.63 1.28
CA LYS A 185 -11.88 -17.03 0.90
C LYS A 185 -11.14 -18.02 1.80
N ASP A 186 -10.03 -17.62 2.43
CA ASP A 186 -9.25 -18.46 3.33
C ASP A 186 -9.07 -17.77 4.69
N PRO A 187 -9.65 -18.32 5.79
CA PRO A 187 -9.60 -17.70 7.12
C PRO A 187 -8.19 -17.70 7.74
N HIS A 188 -7.21 -18.36 7.10
CA HIS A 188 -5.81 -18.32 7.51
C HIS A 188 -4.98 -17.29 6.72
N ILE A 189 -5.60 -16.43 5.91
CA ILE A 189 -4.94 -15.28 5.28
C ILE A 189 -5.53 -14.00 5.86
N HIS A 190 -4.67 -13.15 6.43
CA HIS A 190 -5.08 -11.89 7.05
C HIS A 190 -4.39 -10.70 6.39
N MET A 191 -5.16 -9.67 6.01
CA MET A 191 -4.60 -8.43 5.51
C MET A 191 -4.36 -7.45 6.65
N VAL A 192 -3.10 -7.05 6.85
CA VAL A 192 -2.68 -6.22 7.98
C VAL A 192 -2.87 -4.72 7.74
N GLY A 193 -3.04 -4.30 6.49
CA GLY A 193 -3.17 -2.91 6.11
C GLY A 193 -2.83 -2.66 4.66
N THR A 194 -2.71 -1.38 4.30
CA THR A 194 -2.51 -0.91 2.93
C THR A 194 -1.15 -0.24 2.74
N HIS A 195 -0.57 -0.37 1.54
CA HIS A 195 0.69 0.28 1.17
C HIS A 195 0.57 1.82 1.15
N TYR A 196 -0.56 2.38 0.71
CA TYR A 196 -0.58 3.80 0.32
C TYR A 196 -0.36 4.81 1.45
N ALA A 197 -0.73 4.45 2.68
CA ALA A 197 -0.58 5.34 3.82
C ALA A 197 0.89 5.51 4.23
N MET A 198 1.76 4.64 3.72
CA MET A 198 3.15 4.55 4.10
C MET A 198 4.07 5.27 3.12
N ALA A 199 5.15 5.78 3.67
CA ALA A 199 6.14 6.57 2.97
C ALA A 199 6.88 5.79 1.85
N SER A 200 6.99 6.38 0.66
CA SER A 200 7.67 5.78 -0.49
C SER A 200 9.18 6.01 -0.47
N ALA A 201 9.95 5.03 -0.93
CA ALA A 201 11.38 5.15 -1.20
C ALA A 201 11.70 6.19 -2.29
N ILE A 202 10.72 6.68 -3.07
CA ILE A 202 10.95 7.71 -4.10
C ILE A 202 11.55 9.00 -3.53
N ASN A 203 11.24 9.30 -2.26
CA ASN A 203 11.80 10.44 -1.56
C ASN A 203 13.25 10.14 -1.11
N SER A 204 13.59 8.86 -0.88
CA SER A 204 14.90 8.43 -0.42
C SER A 204 15.98 8.48 -1.52
N ARG A 205 17.24 8.62 -1.10
CA ARG A 205 18.43 8.50 -1.95
C ARG A 205 19.38 7.43 -1.41
N ARG A 206 20.09 6.76 -2.31
CA ARG A 206 21.21 5.86 -2.01
C ARG A 206 22.54 6.58 -2.30
N PRO A 207 23.67 6.10 -1.74
CA PRO A 207 25.00 6.59 -2.14
C PRO A 207 25.16 6.61 -3.66
N GLY A 208 25.73 7.68 -4.20
CA GLY A 208 25.84 7.91 -5.64
C GLY A 208 24.65 8.64 -6.28
N GLY A 209 23.74 9.20 -5.49
CA GLY A 209 22.69 10.10 -5.99
C GLY A 209 21.55 9.39 -6.74
N ILE A 210 21.33 8.11 -6.43
CA ILE A 210 20.27 7.30 -7.04
C ILE A 210 19.05 7.34 -6.13
N TYR A 211 17.91 7.79 -6.65
CA TYR A 211 16.65 7.77 -5.88
C TYR A 211 16.13 6.34 -5.71
N GLY A 212 15.36 6.13 -4.64
CA GLY A 212 14.51 4.95 -4.56
C GLY A 212 13.44 4.96 -5.65
N ASP A 213 12.92 3.79 -5.98
CA ASP A 213 11.83 3.63 -6.93
C ASP A 213 10.50 3.80 -6.17
N PRO A 214 9.49 4.50 -6.76
CA PRO A 214 8.17 4.67 -6.17
C PRO A 214 7.62 3.39 -5.58
N ILE A 215 7.76 2.24 -6.25
CA ILE A 215 7.06 1.01 -5.83
C ILE A 215 7.56 0.43 -4.49
N HIS A 216 8.68 0.93 -3.96
CA HIS A 216 9.23 0.44 -2.69
C HIS A 216 8.89 1.38 -1.54
N LEU A 217 8.83 0.82 -0.33
CA LEU A 217 8.70 1.56 0.92
C LEU A 217 10.04 2.18 1.33
N SER A 218 9.99 3.34 1.98
CA SER A 218 11.16 3.89 2.67
C SER A 218 11.53 3.06 3.90
N ALA A 219 12.70 3.30 4.49
CA ALA A 219 13.12 2.58 5.70
C ALA A 219 12.15 2.76 6.88
N ASP A 220 11.62 3.97 7.07
CA ASP A 220 10.59 4.24 8.08
C ASP A 220 9.29 3.50 7.77
N ALA A 221 8.90 3.46 6.50
CA ALA A 221 7.69 2.79 6.07
C ALA A 221 7.77 1.26 6.21
N GLU A 222 8.94 0.65 5.93
CA GLU A 222 9.18 -0.77 6.19
C GLU A 222 9.01 -1.10 7.68
N ARG A 223 9.57 -0.26 8.57
CA ARG A 223 9.43 -0.46 10.02
C ARG A 223 8.00 -0.27 10.49
N TRP A 224 7.34 0.78 10.00
CA TRP A 224 5.95 1.06 10.32
C TRP A 224 5.03 -0.08 9.86
N LEU A 225 5.20 -0.58 8.63
CA LEU A 225 4.49 -1.77 8.16
C LEU A 225 4.77 -2.96 9.08
N GLY A 226 6.03 -3.15 9.49
CA GLY A 226 6.42 -4.18 10.45
C GLY A 226 5.62 -4.10 11.73
N GLN A 227 5.45 -2.90 12.30
CA GLN A 227 4.63 -2.75 13.50
C GLN A 227 3.17 -3.12 13.29
N GLN A 228 2.61 -2.79 12.12
CA GLN A 228 1.25 -3.18 11.76
C GLN A 228 1.13 -4.70 11.62
N PHE A 229 2.13 -5.37 11.02
CA PHE A 229 2.23 -6.83 11.04
C PHE A 229 2.25 -7.36 12.48
N GLY A 230 3.11 -6.83 13.36
CA GLY A 230 3.21 -7.26 14.75
C GLY A 230 1.90 -7.08 15.53
N LYS A 231 1.18 -5.98 15.27
CA LYS A 231 -0.15 -5.71 15.84
C LYS A 231 -1.17 -6.76 15.41
N VAL A 232 -1.31 -6.98 14.10
CA VAL A 232 -2.33 -7.90 13.57
C VAL A 232 -2.01 -9.35 13.86
N ILE A 233 -0.72 -9.74 13.85
CA ILE A 233 -0.27 -11.05 14.31
C ILE A 233 -0.72 -11.27 15.75
N PHE A 234 -0.53 -10.27 16.64
CA PHE A 234 -0.97 -10.37 18.03
C PHE A 234 -2.50 -10.51 18.15
N GLU A 235 -3.28 -9.70 17.44
CA GLU A 235 -4.75 -9.80 17.44
C GLU A 235 -5.22 -11.20 17.04
N VAL A 236 -4.70 -11.75 15.94
CA VAL A 236 -5.11 -13.06 15.43
C VAL A 236 -4.62 -14.20 16.33
N THR A 237 -3.33 -14.22 16.66
CA THR A 237 -2.70 -15.42 17.27
C THR A 237 -2.80 -15.46 18.79
N HIS A 238 -2.98 -14.32 19.44
CA HIS A 238 -2.98 -14.20 20.90
C HIS A 238 -4.31 -13.73 21.47
N ARG A 239 -5.09 -12.94 20.72
CA ARG A 239 -6.46 -12.56 21.10
C ARG A 239 -7.54 -13.38 20.39
N ASN A 240 -7.17 -14.26 19.47
CA ASN A 240 -8.10 -15.03 18.64
C ASN A 240 -9.14 -14.14 17.93
N ALA A 241 -8.73 -12.94 17.52
CA ALA A 241 -9.61 -11.99 16.85
C ALA A 241 -9.94 -12.48 15.42
N GLU A 242 -11.20 -12.35 15.03
CA GLU A 242 -11.64 -12.49 13.62
C GLU A 242 -11.23 -11.24 12.83
N TRP A 243 -9.94 -11.09 12.60
CA TRP A 243 -9.38 -9.88 12.00
C TRP A 243 -9.80 -9.71 10.53
N THR A 244 -10.37 -8.55 10.22
CA THR A 244 -10.58 -8.04 8.86
C THR A 244 -10.13 -6.57 8.82
N PRO A 245 -9.51 -6.11 7.73
CA PRO A 245 -9.09 -4.70 7.64
C PRO A 245 -10.30 -3.76 7.52
N LEU A 246 -10.07 -2.46 7.72
CA LEU A 246 -11.07 -1.42 7.48
C LEU A 246 -11.51 -1.43 6.00
N ARG A 247 -12.79 -1.73 5.74
CA ARG A 247 -13.33 -1.89 4.39
C ARG A 247 -14.85 -1.71 4.34
N PRO A 248 -15.42 -1.35 3.17
CA PRO A 248 -16.87 -1.25 3.03
C PRO A 248 -17.52 -2.64 3.13
N THR A 249 -18.69 -2.69 3.74
CA THR A 249 -19.53 -3.89 3.87
C THR A 249 -20.85 -3.74 3.14
N LYS A 250 -21.34 -2.51 3.00
CA LYS A 250 -22.59 -2.21 2.29
C LYS A 250 -22.59 -0.77 1.76
N ALA A 251 -23.26 -0.54 0.64
CA ALA A 251 -23.55 0.81 0.16
C ALA A 251 -24.98 0.85 -0.38
N THR A 252 -25.76 1.87 0.00
CA THR A 252 -27.17 1.98 -0.39
C THR A 252 -27.51 3.41 -0.79
N VAL A 253 -28.21 3.56 -1.91
CA VAL A 253 -28.82 4.84 -2.32
C VAL A 253 -29.95 5.16 -1.35
N GLU A 254 -29.98 6.38 -0.83
CA GLU A 254 -31.07 6.76 0.05
C GLU A 254 -32.38 7.06 -0.69
N PRO A 255 -33.54 7.06 0.00
CA PRO A 255 -34.83 7.34 -0.63
C PRO A 255 -34.90 8.68 -1.38
N SER A 256 -34.21 9.71 -0.90
CA SER A 256 -34.11 11.01 -1.59
C SER A 256 -33.24 10.96 -2.86
N ARG A 257 -32.40 9.93 -2.97
CA ARG A 257 -31.34 9.71 -3.97
C ARG A 257 -30.30 10.82 -4.03
N ALA A 258 -30.34 11.78 -3.10
CA ALA A 258 -29.36 12.86 -2.97
C ALA A 258 -28.07 12.39 -2.28
N SER A 259 -28.05 11.16 -1.78
CA SER A 259 -26.95 10.60 -1.02
C SER A 259 -26.87 9.09 -1.13
N VAL A 260 -25.65 8.58 -0.91
CA VAL A 260 -25.36 7.16 -0.72
C VAL A 260 -24.77 6.98 0.68
N LEU A 261 -25.32 6.03 1.43
CA LEU A 261 -24.81 5.64 2.75
C LEU A 261 -23.90 4.42 2.57
N VAL A 262 -22.67 4.50 3.06
CA VAL A 262 -21.67 3.43 3.00
C VAL A 262 -21.37 2.95 4.42
N GLU A 263 -21.59 1.66 4.67
CA GLU A 263 -21.26 0.99 5.93
C GLU A 263 -19.90 0.32 5.82
N PHE A 264 -19.15 0.32 6.92
CA PHE A 264 -17.81 -0.26 6.99
C PHE A 264 -17.69 -1.26 8.14
N HIS A 265 -16.89 -2.29 7.91
CA HIS A 265 -16.22 -2.97 9.01
C HIS A 265 -15.11 -2.05 9.52
N VAL A 266 -15.09 -1.74 10.82
CA VAL A 266 -14.12 -0.84 11.43
C VAL A 266 -13.44 -1.57 12.59
N PRO A 267 -12.14 -1.92 12.49
CA PRO A 267 -11.46 -2.68 13.53
C PRO A 267 -11.47 -1.98 14.89
N HIS A 268 -11.16 -0.67 14.91
CA HIS A 268 -11.26 0.18 16.10
C HIS A 268 -12.12 1.41 15.83
N PRO A 269 -13.45 1.34 16.01
CA PRO A 269 -14.32 2.48 15.81
C PRO A 269 -13.98 3.67 16.74
N PRO A 270 -14.29 4.92 16.34
CA PRO A 270 -15.01 5.31 15.13
C PRO A 270 -14.13 5.50 13.88
N LEU A 271 -14.78 5.61 12.72
CA LEU A 271 -14.18 6.14 11.50
C LEU A 271 -13.70 7.58 11.66
N VAL A 272 -12.60 7.91 10.96
CA VAL A 272 -12.11 9.28 10.85
C VAL A 272 -11.65 9.55 9.41
N LEU A 273 -12.14 10.66 8.87
CA LEU A 273 -11.59 11.29 7.68
C LEU A 273 -10.39 12.13 8.12
N ASP A 274 -9.19 11.56 8.03
CA ASP A 274 -7.99 12.20 8.53
C ASP A 274 -7.47 13.22 7.52
N GLU A 275 -7.34 14.49 7.90
CA GLU A 275 -6.75 15.52 7.03
C GLU A 275 -5.42 16.04 7.55
N THR A 276 -4.94 15.46 8.66
CA THR A 276 -3.78 15.94 9.41
C THR A 276 -2.53 15.14 9.09
N PHE A 277 -2.66 13.81 9.08
CA PHE A 277 -1.59 12.90 8.73
C PHE A 277 -1.57 12.64 7.23
N LEU A 278 -2.71 12.40 6.60
CA LEU A 278 -2.84 12.36 5.15
C LEU A 278 -3.69 13.56 4.73
N PRO A 279 -3.18 14.53 3.94
CA PRO A 279 -4.01 15.65 3.49
C PRO A 279 -5.26 15.17 2.76
N ARG A 280 -6.32 15.98 2.78
CA ARG A 280 -7.56 15.66 2.05
C ARG A 280 -7.26 15.40 0.58
N GLN A 281 -7.73 14.26 0.08
CA GLN A 281 -7.76 14.04 -1.36
C GLN A 281 -8.98 14.71 -1.96
N GLU A 282 -8.76 15.51 -2.99
CA GLU A 282 -9.83 16.11 -3.76
C GLU A 282 -9.45 16.25 -5.23
N ASN A 283 -10.43 16.00 -6.10
CA ASN A 283 -10.36 16.29 -7.52
C ASN A 283 -11.62 17.06 -7.90
N VAL A 284 -11.49 18.37 -8.08
CA VAL A 284 -12.61 19.27 -8.39
C VAL A 284 -13.20 18.93 -9.76
N MET A 285 -14.53 18.99 -9.87
CA MET A 285 -15.26 18.97 -11.13
C MET A 285 -16.46 19.91 -11.08
N ASN A 286 -17.16 20.11 -12.20
CA ASN A 286 -18.36 20.94 -12.18
C ASN A 286 -19.42 20.38 -11.20
N GLY A 287 -19.92 21.22 -10.29
CA GLY A 287 -20.93 20.84 -9.30
C GLY A 287 -20.40 20.11 -8.05
N GLY A 288 -19.09 19.91 -7.90
CA GLY A 288 -18.51 19.26 -6.71
C GLY A 288 -17.13 18.68 -6.95
N TYR A 289 -16.94 17.43 -6.54
CA TYR A 289 -15.68 16.71 -6.66
C TYR A 289 -15.87 15.38 -7.38
N ALA A 290 -15.06 15.11 -8.40
CA ALA A 290 -14.96 13.79 -9.02
C ALA A 290 -14.37 12.76 -8.07
N SER A 291 -13.58 13.22 -7.09
CA SER A 291 -13.13 12.43 -5.96
C SER A 291 -12.99 13.30 -4.72
N LEU A 292 -13.46 12.81 -3.58
CA LEU A 292 -13.37 13.49 -2.29
C LEU A 292 -13.00 12.46 -1.22
N HIS A 293 -12.01 12.76 -0.38
CA HIS A 293 -11.41 11.82 0.59
C HIS A 293 -11.01 10.45 0.00
N GLY A 294 -10.69 10.41 -1.28
CA GLY A 294 -10.36 9.20 -2.03
C GLY A 294 -11.54 8.43 -2.58
N PHE A 295 -12.76 8.78 -2.21
CA PHE A 295 -13.97 8.18 -2.76
C PHE A 295 -14.31 8.73 -4.14
N GLN A 296 -14.91 7.90 -4.99
CA GLN A 296 -15.58 8.26 -6.24
C GLN A 296 -16.86 7.44 -6.37
N LEU A 297 -17.96 8.03 -6.84
CA LEU A 297 -19.11 7.29 -7.35
C LEU A 297 -19.08 7.31 -8.88
N ARG A 298 -19.23 6.15 -9.51
CA ARG A 298 -19.35 6.03 -10.97
C ARG A 298 -20.58 5.21 -11.36
N ASP A 299 -21.17 5.51 -12.51
CA ASP A 299 -22.15 4.62 -13.14
C ASP A 299 -21.48 3.45 -13.89
N ASP A 300 -22.31 2.59 -14.48
CA ASP A 300 -21.89 1.46 -15.33
C ASP A 300 -21.20 1.87 -16.64
N LYS A 301 -21.30 3.13 -17.04
CA LYS A 301 -20.56 3.72 -18.17
C LYS A 301 -19.23 4.34 -17.73
N GLY A 302 -18.92 4.31 -16.42
CA GLY A 302 -17.72 4.87 -15.83
C GLY A 302 -17.79 6.39 -15.64
N VAL A 303 -18.95 7.03 -15.80
CA VAL A 303 -19.14 8.47 -15.58
C VAL A 303 -19.09 8.76 -14.08
N ALA A 304 -18.23 9.70 -13.67
CA ALA A 304 -18.12 10.13 -12.28
C ALA A 304 -19.25 11.09 -11.91
N TYR A 305 -19.83 10.90 -10.73
CA TYR A 305 -20.85 11.80 -10.17
C TYR A 305 -20.22 12.78 -9.18
N PRO A 306 -20.56 14.08 -9.24
CA PRO A 306 -19.96 15.10 -8.39
C PRO A 306 -20.40 14.93 -6.93
N ILE A 307 -19.45 14.53 -6.09
CA ILE A 307 -19.62 14.47 -4.64
C ILE A 307 -19.52 15.90 -4.11
N THR A 308 -20.49 16.37 -3.34
CA THR A 308 -20.45 17.71 -2.72
C THR A 308 -19.91 17.67 -1.30
N LYS A 309 -20.13 16.56 -0.59
CA LYS A 309 -19.73 16.39 0.80
C LYS A 309 -19.58 14.91 1.16
N LEU A 310 -18.65 14.61 2.05
CA LEU A 310 -18.58 13.35 2.79
C LEU A 310 -18.68 13.63 4.28
N GLU A 311 -19.46 12.81 4.98
CA GLU A 311 -19.63 12.92 6.42
C GLU A 311 -19.45 11.55 7.06
N VAL A 312 -18.69 11.48 8.15
CA VAL A 312 -18.73 10.32 9.03
C VAL A 312 -20.00 10.41 9.85
N GLU A 313 -20.83 9.37 9.77
CA GLU A 313 -22.06 9.24 10.54
C GLU A 313 -21.94 8.08 11.53
N GLY A 314 -21.96 8.42 12.82
CA GLY A 314 -21.73 7.45 13.88
C GLY A 314 -20.33 6.83 13.78
N ALA A 315 -20.20 5.59 14.24
CA ALA A 315 -18.90 4.94 14.36
C ALA A 315 -18.41 4.24 13.08
N THR A 316 -19.31 3.89 12.15
CA THR A 316 -19.03 2.91 11.10
C THR A 316 -19.57 3.28 9.72
N ARG A 317 -20.13 4.49 9.54
CA ARG A 317 -20.74 4.89 8.28
C ARG A 317 -20.15 6.17 7.72
N VAL A 318 -20.14 6.24 6.39
CA VAL A 318 -19.86 7.46 5.64
C VAL A 318 -21.05 7.76 4.75
N ARG A 319 -21.53 9.00 4.80
CA ARG A 319 -22.58 9.52 3.92
C ARG A 319 -21.95 10.36 2.83
N MET A 320 -22.20 9.98 1.58
CA MET A 320 -21.75 10.68 0.37
C MET A 320 -22.91 11.47 -0.21
N HIS A 321 -22.77 12.79 -0.29
CA HIS A 321 -23.80 13.70 -0.79
C HIS A 321 -23.52 14.13 -2.23
N PHE A 322 -24.58 14.34 -3.00
CA PHE A 322 -24.53 14.80 -4.39
C PHE A 322 -25.32 16.10 -4.56
N ALA A 323 -24.89 16.93 -5.51
CA ALA A 323 -25.58 18.19 -5.82
C ALA A 323 -27.00 17.96 -6.40
N ASN A 324 -27.16 16.87 -7.14
CA ASN A 324 -28.42 16.47 -7.76
C ASN A 324 -28.72 15.01 -7.37
N PRO A 325 -30.00 14.65 -7.19
CA PRO A 325 -30.39 13.26 -6.98
C PRO A 325 -29.87 12.34 -8.08
N LEU A 326 -29.38 11.15 -7.69
CA LEU A 326 -28.96 10.13 -8.62
C LEU A 326 -30.17 9.65 -9.48
N PRO A 327 -30.02 9.51 -10.81
CA PRO A 327 -31.09 8.96 -11.66
C PRO A 327 -31.61 7.59 -11.19
N ALA A 328 -32.93 7.40 -11.20
CA ALA A 328 -33.57 6.12 -10.85
C ALA A 328 -33.21 4.99 -11.82
N GLY A 329 -33.09 3.76 -11.31
CA GLY A 329 -32.72 2.58 -12.12
C GLY A 329 -31.27 2.60 -12.61
N GLY A 330 -30.44 3.46 -12.02
CA GLY A 330 -29.01 3.55 -12.34
C GLY A 330 -28.22 2.49 -11.60
N LYS A 331 -27.15 1.99 -12.22
CA LYS A 331 -26.18 1.10 -11.57
C LYS A 331 -24.98 1.93 -11.16
N TYR A 332 -24.70 1.97 -9.87
CA TYR A 332 -23.60 2.75 -9.32
C TYR A 332 -22.59 1.86 -8.61
N ALA A 333 -21.33 2.30 -8.65
CA ALA A 333 -20.25 1.67 -7.90
C ALA A 333 -19.35 2.72 -7.27
N ILE A 334 -18.88 2.41 -6.07
CA ILE A 334 -17.94 3.22 -5.31
C ILE A 334 -16.53 2.71 -5.57
N ASN A 335 -15.62 3.65 -5.78
CA ASN A 335 -14.19 3.40 -5.81
C ASN A 335 -13.54 4.18 -4.68
N TYR A 336 -12.51 3.62 -4.09
CA TYR A 336 -11.70 4.28 -3.07
C TYR A 336 -10.24 4.03 -3.36
N GLY A 337 -9.46 5.10 -3.44
CA GLY A 337 -8.03 5.00 -3.65
C GLY A 337 -7.57 5.29 -5.06
N HIS A 338 -7.14 6.53 -5.34
CA HIS A 338 -6.68 6.91 -6.69
C HIS A 338 -5.44 7.79 -6.64
N PRO A 339 -4.51 7.68 -7.62
CA PRO A 339 -3.29 8.48 -7.62
C PRO A 339 -3.51 9.90 -8.16
N ASN A 340 -4.64 10.16 -8.82
CA ASN A 340 -4.88 11.45 -9.48
C ASN A 340 -4.98 12.61 -8.47
N ALA A 341 -4.21 13.67 -8.74
CA ALA A 341 -4.18 14.93 -7.97
C ALA A 341 -4.55 16.16 -8.83
N GLY A 342 -5.13 15.92 -10.01
CA GLY A 342 -5.77 16.94 -10.84
C GLY A 342 -4.87 17.54 -11.93
N GLU A 343 -5.51 18.12 -12.94
CA GLU A 343 -4.89 18.72 -14.13
C GLU A 343 -4.14 20.02 -13.84
N LEU A 344 -2.85 20.13 -14.12
CA LEU A 344 -2.07 21.34 -13.87
C LEU A 344 -2.14 22.38 -15.00
N GLY A 345 -2.73 22.05 -16.14
CA GLY A 345 -2.82 22.90 -17.32
C GLY A 345 -1.83 22.49 -18.42
N ALA A 346 -1.70 23.34 -19.44
CA ALA A 346 -0.80 23.11 -20.57
C ALA A 346 0.63 23.53 -20.25
N ILE A 347 1.61 22.78 -20.77
CA ILE A 347 3.02 23.15 -20.66
C ILE A 347 3.29 24.36 -21.55
N ALA A 348 3.75 25.45 -20.96
CA ALA A 348 4.08 26.66 -21.71
C ALA A 348 5.43 26.52 -22.42
N ALA A 349 6.46 26.09 -21.68
CA ALA A 349 7.83 25.96 -22.19
C ALA A 349 8.67 25.06 -21.29
N PHE A 350 9.94 24.88 -21.69
CA PHE A 350 10.98 24.24 -20.88
C PHE A 350 12.22 25.12 -20.80
N ARG A 351 12.96 25.01 -19.71
CA ARG A 351 14.33 25.53 -19.62
C ARG A 351 15.26 24.52 -18.96
N GLN A 352 16.56 24.64 -19.23
CA GLN A 352 17.55 23.84 -18.51
C GLN A 352 17.55 24.24 -17.04
N GLY A 353 17.48 23.24 -16.16
CA GLY A 353 17.62 23.44 -14.73
C GLY A 353 19.07 23.25 -14.27
N PRO A 354 19.40 23.62 -13.01
CA PRO A 354 20.72 23.36 -12.45
C PRO A 354 21.01 21.85 -12.38
N SER A 355 22.28 21.46 -12.57
CA SER A 355 22.67 20.07 -12.34
C SER A 355 22.59 19.72 -10.85
N VAL A 356 22.11 18.52 -10.53
CA VAL A 356 22.03 18.00 -9.16
C VAL A 356 22.91 16.76 -9.08
N GLU A 357 23.97 16.83 -8.26
CA GLU A 357 24.93 15.70 -8.10
C GLU A 357 25.46 15.18 -9.45
N GLY A 358 25.75 16.10 -10.38
CA GLY A 358 26.25 15.78 -11.72
C GLY A 358 25.18 15.29 -12.70
N GLN A 359 23.91 15.21 -12.30
CA GLN A 359 22.80 14.84 -13.18
C GLN A 359 22.14 16.09 -13.79
N PRO A 360 21.90 16.11 -15.11
CA PRO A 360 21.18 17.22 -15.73
C PRO A 360 19.71 17.23 -15.31
N THR A 361 19.18 18.43 -15.06
CA THR A 361 17.75 18.62 -14.78
C THR A 361 17.10 19.52 -15.83
N MET A 362 15.79 19.39 -15.96
CA MET A 362 14.96 20.26 -16.77
C MET A 362 13.85 20.84 -15.90
N GLU A 363 13.41 22.05 -16.23
CA GLU A 363 12.24 22.68 -15.64
C GLU A 363 11.13 22.76 -16.68
N MET A 364 9.99 22.14 -16.37
CA MET A 364 8.73 22.34 -17.07
C MET A 364 8.07 23.61 -16.53
N ILE A 365 7.70 24.52 -17.42
CA ILE A 365 7.10 25.81 -17.08
C ILE A 365 5.60 25.71 -17.34
N LEU A 366 4.80 25.97 -16.31
CA LEU A 366 3.35 26.11 -16.37
C LEU A 366 2.98 27.56 -16.07
N GLU A 367 2.14 28.15 -16.92
CA GLU A 367 1.64 29.50 -16.70
C GLU A 367 0.77 29.55 -15.43
N GLY A 368 1.00 30.57 -14.61
CA GLY A 368 0.22 30.82 -13.40
C GLY A 368 0.77 30.18 -12.11
N ASP A 369 0.34 30.76 -10.99
CA ASP A 369 0.74 30.35 -9.65
C ASP A 369 -0.10 29.15 -9.16
N LEU A 370 0.52 27.97 -9.16
CA LEU A 370 -0.08 26.72 -8.67
C LEU A 370 0.31 26.41 -7.21
N SER A 371 0.85 27.37 -6.46
CA SER A 371 1.36 27.16 -5.09
C SER A 371 0.34 26.54 -4.15
N LYS A 372 -0.87 27.10 -4.11
CA LYS A 372 -1.96 26.55 -3.28
C LYS A 372 -2.34 25.12 -3.69
N ARG A 373 -2.33 24.84 -4.98
CA ARG A 373 -2.75 23.55 -5.53
C ARG A 373 -1.72 22.45 -5.34
N LEU A 374 -0.44 22.79 -5.44
CA LEU A 374 0.68 21.85 -5.30
C LEU A 374 1.16 21.72 -3.85
N LYS A 375 0.65 22.52 -2.91
CA LYS A 375 1.13 22.56 -1.53
C LYS A 375 1.11 21.18 -0.87
N SER A 376 0.00 20.45 -0.93
CA SER A 376 -0.09 19.10 -0.33
C SER A 376 0.91 18.12 -0.95
N LEU A 377 1.06 18.13 -2.28
CA LEU A 377 2.01 17.26 -2.97
C LEU A 377 3.47 17.61 -2.64
N THR A 378 3.80 18.90 -2.52
CA THR A 378 5.15 19.36 -2.18
C THR A 378 5.48 19.13 -0.69
N ASP A 379 4.49 19.17 0.20
CA ASP A 379 4.64 18.76 1.60
C ASP A 379 4.89 17.25 1.74
N GLU A 380 4.26 16.44 0.88
CA GLU A 380 4.49 14.98 0.79
C GLU A 380 5.83 14.62 0.09
N GLY A 381 6.44 15.59 -0.61
CA GLY A 381 7.71 15.44 -1.33
C GLY A 381 7.51 15.26 -2.84
N VAL A 382 7.95 14.12 -3.36
CA VAL A 382 7.96 13.84 -4.80
C VAL A 382 6.58 13.39 -5.27
N PHE A 383 6.11 14.00 -6.35
CA PHE A 383 4.90 13.60 -7.08
C PHE A 383 5.21 13.41 -8.56
N PHE A 384 4.36 12.72 -9.29
CA PHE A 384 4.47 12.54 -10.72
C PHE A 384 3.72 13.62 -11.48
N VAL A 385 4.27 14.01 -12.62
CA VAL A 385 3.52 14.68 -13.69
C VAL A 385 3.41 13.72 -14.86
N THR A 386 2.21 13.59 -15.42
CA THR A 386 1.92 12.81 -16.62
C THR A 386 1.22 13.68 -17.66
N ASN A 387 1.43 13.38 -18.94
CA ASN A 387 0.56 13.94 -19.98
C ASN A 387 -0.77 13.17 -20.04
N THR A 388 -1.76 13.74 -20.71
CA THR A 388 -3.09 13.13 -20.92
C THR A 388 -3.16 12.22 -22.16
N LEU A 389 -2.02 11.93 -22.79
CA LEU A 389 -1.95 11.06 -23.97
C LEU A 389 -2.17 9.60 -23.58
N THR A 390 -2.29 8.71 -24.56
CA THR A 390 -2.54 7.27 -24.36
C THR A 390 -1.49 6.42 -25.06
N GLY A 391 -1.41 5.14 -24.67
CA GLY A 391 -0.49 4.17 -25.25
C GLY A 391 0.98 4.54 -25.09
N ARG A 392 1.77 4.43 -26.18
CA ARG A 392 3.22 4.69 -26.16
C ARG A 392 3.59 6.18 -26.04
N ALA A 393 2.62 7.08 -26.26
CA ALA A 393 2.82 8.52 -26.13
C ALA A 393 2.67 9.02 -24.68
N VAL A 394 2.26 8.14 -23.75
CA VAL A 394 2.18 8.45 -22.32
C VAL A 394 3.59 8.72 -21.79
N THR A 395 3.82 9.95 -21.36
CA THR A 395 5.03 10.36 -20.65
C THR A 395 4.69 10.63 -19.19
N ARG A 396 5.57 10.21 -18.29
CA ARG A 396 5.49 10.51 -16.85
C ARG A 396 6.89 10.81 -16.31
N VAL A 397 6.98 11.73 -15.35
CA VAL A 397 8.25 12.05 -14.69
C VAL A 397 8.05 12.45 -13.22
N PRO A 398 8.93 12.04 -12.30
CA PRO A 398 8.89 12.52 -10.93
C PRO A 398 9.36 13.97 -10.85
N ILE A 399 8.58 14.84 -10.20
CA ILE A 399 8.94 16.22 -9.90
C ILE A 399 9.69 16.24 -8.58
N ARG A 400 10.95 16.67 -8.64
CA ARG A 400 11.89 16.68 -7.51
C ARG A 400 11.89 18.00 -6.75
N LYS A 401 11.52 19.10 -7.42
CA LYS A 401 11.44 20.43 -6.82
C LYS A 401 10.44 21.30 -7.59
N VAL A 402 9.74 22.15 -6.86
CA VAL A 402 8.83 23.16 -7.43
C VAL A 402 9.35 24.55 -7.08
N ARG A 403 9.27 25.49 -8.01
CA ARG A 403 9.56 26.91 -7.81
C ARG A 403 8.43 27.77 -8.38
N TYR A 404 8.29 28.96 -7.82
CA TYR A 404 7.32 29.97 -8.27
C TYR A 404 8.10 31.24 -8.58
N GLU A 405 8.09 31.68 -9.84
CA GLU A 405 8.86 32.83 -10.31
C GLU A 405 7.98 33.66 -11.25
N SER A 406 7.92 34.98 -11.05
CA SER A 406 7.21 35.92 -11.93
C SER A 406 5.73 35.58 -12.19
N GLY A 407 5.08 34.87 -11.28
CA GLY A 407 3.68 34.43 -11.42
C GLY A 407 3.49 33.07 -12.09
N ASP A 408 4.56 32.39 -12.50
CA ASP A 408 4.54 31.07 -13.13
C ASP A 408 5.08 29.97 -12.21
N THR A 409 4.74 28.73 -12.54
CA THR A 409 5.15 27.53 -11.80
C THR A 409 6.20 26.73 -12.57
N PHE A 410 7.31 26.40 -11.91
CA PHE A 410 8.44 25.67 -12.49
C PHE A 410 8.58 24.32 -11.79
N LEU A 411 8.40 23.24 -12.56
CA LEU A 411 8.49 21.86 -12.08
C LEU A 411 9.81 21.24 -12.54
N GLN A 412 10.74 21.04 -11.60
CA GLN A 412 12.07 20.50 -11.88
C GLN A 412 12.09 18.98 -11.78
N PHE A 413 12.73 18.33 -12.74
CA PHE A 413 12.95 16.88 -12.76
C PHE A 413 14.29 16.51 -13.41
N GLU A 414 14.80 15.31 -13.16
CA GLU A 414 15.99 14.76 -13.83
C GLU A 414 15.61 14.09 -15.16
N THR A 415 16.29 14.44 -16.25
CA THR A 415 15.93 13.97 -17.60
C THR A 415 15.99 12.45 -17.73
N ARG A 416 16.87 11.79 -16.98
CA ARG A 416 17.00 10.31 -16.94
C ARG A 416 15.78 9.61 -16.36
N GLU A 417 14.90 10.32 -15.66
CA GLU A 417 13.72 9.76 -14.98
C GLU A 417 12.45 9.83 -15.85
N LEU A 418 12.54 10.35 -17.08
CA LEU A 418 11.44 10.32 -18.04
C LEU A 418 11.06 8.87 -18.33
N ARG A 419 9.78 8.54 -18.15
CA ARG A 419 9.24 7.21 -18.44
C ARG A 419 9.56 6.84 -19.89
N ASN A 420 10.28 5.71 -20.06
CA ASN A 420 10.73 5.20 -21.36
C ASN A 420 11.59 6.20 -22.17
N GLY A 421 12.17 7.23 -21.55
CA GLY A 421 12.93 8.27 -22.23
C GLY A 421 12.08 9.16 -23.17
N VAL A 422 10.75 9.12 -23.06
CA VAL A 422 9.85 9.92 -23.90
C VAL A 422 9.78 11.33 -23.31
N ALA A 423 10.00 12.37 -24.12
CA ALA A 423 9.92 13.76 -23.70
C ALA A 423 8.47 14.28 -23.65
N PHE A 424 8.26 15.37 -22.92
CA PHE A 424 7.06 16.20 -23.01
C PHE A 424 7.25 17.26 -24.10
N ASN A 425 6.14 17.81 -24.60
CA ASN A 425 6.12 18.92 -25.56
C ASN A 425 5.31 20.10 -25.02
N ALA A 426 5.68 21.32 -25.42
CA ALA A 426 4.87 22.51 -25.14
C ALA A 426 3.45 22.35 -25.74
N GLY A 427 2.47 22.93 -25.08
CA GLY A 427 1.04 22.81 -25.39
C GLY A 427 0.38 21.53 -24.86
N GLN A 428 1.13 20.54 -24.35
CA GLN A 428 0.53 19.35 -23.76
C GLN A 428 -0.10 19.66 -22.41
N THR A 429 -1.37 19.28 -22.23
CA THR A 429 -1.99 19.26 -20.91
C THR A 429 -1.38 18.18 -20.04
N VAL A 430 -1.05 18.55 -18.81
CA VAL A 430 -0.47 17.63 -17.82
C VAL A 430 -1.29 17.55 -16.55
N VAL A 431 -1.14 16.42 -15.86
CA VAL A 431 -1.88 16.07 -14.65
C VAL A 431 -0.89 15.66 -13.57
N ALA A 432 -1.13 16.12 -12.35
CA ALA A 432 -0.38 15.66 -11.19
C ALA A 432 -0.91 14.32 -10.70
N GLN A 433 0.00 13.44 -10.29
CA GLN A 433 -0.31 12.15 -9.70
C GLN A 433 0.57 11.92 -8.48
N ARG A 434 -0.02 11.38 -7.41
CA ARG A 434 0.77 10.80 -6.32
C ARG A 434 1.49 9.54 -6.80
N PRO A 435 2.61 9.16 -6.16
CA PRO A 435 3.31 7.92 -6.46
C PRO A 435 2.44 6.67 -6.33
N PHE A 436 1.43 6.72 -5.46
CA PHE A 436 0.49 5.64 -5.19
C PHE A 436 -0.95 6.09 -5.31
N THR A 437 -1.86 5.11 -5.41
CA THR A 437 -3.26 5.30 -5.03
C THR A 437 -3.33 5.92 -3.64
N TYR A 438 -4.31 6.75 -3.38
CA TYR A 438 -4.35 7.54 -2.16
C TYR A 438 -5.78 7.65 -1.66
N GLY A 439 -5.96 7.78 -0.35
CA GLY A 439 -7.21 8.01 0.36
C GLY A 439 -6.88 8.37 1.81
N ASN A 440 -7.85 8.84 2.58
CA ASN A 440 -7.59 9.31 3.95
C ASN A 440 -8.66 8.89 4.98
N LEU A 441 -9.38 7.79 4.72
CA LEU A 441 -10.23 7.15 5.72
C LEU A 441 -9.41 6.16 6.56
N ARG A 442 -9.48 6.32 7.88
CA ARG A 442 -8.91 5.39 8.85
C ARG A 442 -9.84 5.19 10.04
N ASP A 443 -9.52 4.25 10.91
CA ASP A 443 -10.23 4.03 12.18
C ASP A 443 -9.54 4.78 13.34
N SER A 444 -9.99 4.61 14.59
CA SER A 444 -9.48 5.36 15.74
C SER A 444 -8.48 4.60 16.62
N ASP A 445 -7.79 3.59 16.08
CA ASP A 445 -6.80 2.80 16.82
C ASP A 445 -5.64 3.68 17.36
N ASP A 446 -5.55 3.81 18.68
CA ASP A 446 -4.55 4.63 19.37
C ASP A 446 -3.31 3.84 19.83
N SER A 447 -3.17 2.57 19.41
CA SER A 447 -2.10 1.66 19.87
C SER A 447 -0.67 2.06 19.46
N SER A 448 -0.50 3.19 18.76
CA SER A 448 0.80 3.80 18.45
C SER A 448 1.70 3.97 19.68
N ALA A 449 1.14 4.30 20.85
CA ALA A 449 1.89 4.47 22.10
C ALA A 449 2.49 3.17 22.66
N MET A 450 2.10 2.00 22.13
CA MET A 450 2.60 0.72 22.62
C MET A 450 4.02 0.39 22.14
N THR A 451 4.59 1.17 21.21
CA THR A 451 5.96 0.94 20.71
C THR A 451 6.83 2.17 20.89
N ALA A 452 8.13 1.97 21.10
CA ALA A 452 9.11 3.05 21.25
C ALA A 452 9.69 3.56 19.92
N GLN A 453 9.22 3.00 18.80
CA GLN A 453 9.76 3.27 17.47
C GLN A 453 9.06 4.49 16.86
N VAL A 454 9.85 5.37 16.26
CA VAL A 454 9.45 6.69 15.77
C VAL A 454 9.99 6.91 14.37
N PHE A 455 9.43 7.86 13.63
CA PHE A 455 10.02 8.31 12.36
C PHE A 455 11.45 8.78 12.59
N GLY A 456 12.41 8.12 11.95
CA GLY A 456 13.84 8.44 12.05
C GLY A 456 14.31 9.42 10.98
N ASP A 457 13.61 9.51 9.84
CA ASP A 457 14.03 10.36 8.72
C ASP A 457 13.49 11.79 8.86
N GLU A 458 14.39 12.71 9.19
CA GLU A 458 14.16 14.17 9.23
C GLU A 458 13.72 14.74 7.86
N GLY A 459 13.91 14.00 6.78
CA GLY A 459 13.46 14.35 5.43
C GLY A 459 11.95 14.21 5.19
N TYR A 460 11.21 13.50 6.06
CA TYR A 460 9.74 13.43 6.00
C TYR A 460 9.04 14.60 6.72
N GLY A 461 9.70 15.75 6.78
CA GLY A 461 9.17 16.96 7.37
C GLY A 461 9.06 16.88 8.89
N THR A 462 7.93 17.30 9.45
CA THR A 462 7.71 17.47 10.90
C THR A 462 7.49 16.16 11.67
N ARG A 463 7.56 15.01 11.00
CA ARG A 463 7.23 13.71 11.60
C ARG A 463 8.38 13.10 12.39
N ALA A 464 9.62 13.55 12.16
CA ALA A 464 10.78 13.02 12.86
C ALA A 464 10.59 13.03 14.38
N GLY A 465 10.88 11.90 15.03
CA GLY A 465 10.69 11.70 16.46
C GLY A 465 9.24 11.41 16.90
N GLN A 466 8.25 11.46 16.00
CA GLN A 466 6.87 11.06 16.32
C GLN A 466 6.71 9.54 16.20
N PRO A 467 5.90 8.89 17.06
CA PRO A 467 5.55 7.48 16.90
C PRO A 467 4.87 7.20 15.56
N TYR A 468 5.08 6.01 14.99
CA TYR A 468 4.30 5.63 13.81
C TYR A 468 2.82 5.44 14.21
N PRO A 469 1.86 6.04 13.48
CA PRO A 469 0.46 5.85 13.79
C PRO A 469 0.02 4.44 13.40
N LEU A 470 -0.59 3.70 14.33
CA LEU A 470 -1.04 2.33 14.06
C LEU A 470 -2.51 2.25 13.66
N TRP A 471 -3.10 3.34 13.14
CA TRP A 471 -4.46 3.32 12.59
C TRP A 471 -4.63 2.25 11.51
N ASN A 472 -5.83 1.69 11.42
CA ASN A 472 -6.21 0.84 10.31
C ASN A 472 -6.79 1.72 9.20
N TRP A 473 -5.99 1.93 8.17
CA TRP A 473 -6.39 2.66 6.98
C TRP A 473 -7.32 1.81 6.11
N CYS A 474 -8.28 2.46 5.46
CA CYS A 474 -9.22 1.76 4.59
C CYS A 474 -8.48 1.13 3.41
N VAL A 475 -8.75 -0.14 3.12
CA VAL A 475 -8.20 -0.80 1.95
C VAL A 475 -8.73 -0.15 0.68
N LEU A 476 -7.90 -0.17 -0.36
CA LEU A 476 -8.29 0.23 -1.72
C LEU A 476 -9.36 -0.72 -2.23
N PHE A 477 -10.37 -0.19 -2.92
CA PHE A 477 -11.36 -0.99 -3.62
C PHE A 477 -11.88 -0.25 -4.84
N SER A 478 -12.30 -1.00 -5.84
CA SER A 478 -12.87 -0.46 -7.07
C SER A 478 -14.11 -1.26 -7.43
N GLY A 479 -15.14 -0.56 -7.92
CA GLY A 479 -16.37 -1.24 -8.34
C GLY A 479 -17.22 -1.78 -7.19
N PHE A 480 -17.11 -1.24 -5.96
CA PHE A 480 -17.96 -1.69 -4.85
C PHE A 480 -19.43 -1.33 -5.13
N PRO A 481 -20.33 -2.32 -5.27
CA PRO A 481 -21.68 -2.07 -5.77
C PRO A 481 -22.50 -1.24 -4.78
N VAL A 482 -23.36 -0.37 -5.32
CA VAL A 482 -24.35 0.38 -4.55
C VAL A 482 -25.73 -0.22 -4.80
N GLU A 483 -26.40 -0.60 -3.72
CA GLU A 483 -27.78 -1.11 -3.73
C GLU A 483 -28.76 0.05 -3.87
N GLU A 484 -29.85 -0.16 -4.59
CA GLU A 484 -30.97 0.80 -4.68
C GLU A 484 -31.99 0.64 -3.54
#